data_AF-A0A377DFW0-F1
#
_entry.id   AF-A0A377DFW0-F1
#
_cell.length_a   1.000
_cell.length_b   1.000
_cell.length_c   1.000
_cell.angle_alpha   90.00
_cell.angle_beta   90.00
_cell.angle_gamma   90.00
#
_symmetry.space_group_name_H-M   'P 1'
#
loop_
_entity.id
_entity.type
_entity.pdbx_description
1 polymer ?
#
loop_
_entity_poly.entity_id
_entity_poly.type
_entity_poly.pdbx_seq_one_letter_code
_entity_poly.pdbx_strand_id
1 'polypeptide(L)' 'MSEPRFVHLRVHSDYSMIDGLAKTAPLVKKAAALGMPALAITDFTNLCGLVKFLRSGTWRRD' A
#
# COMPACT_ATOMS: atom_id res chain seq x y z
N MET A 1 8.92 21.11 -7.35
CA MET A 1 7.76 20.19 -7.24
C MET A 1 7.07 20.50 -5.92
N SER A 2 5.75 20.48 -5.84
CA SER A 2 5.06 20.69 -4.57
C SER A 2 5.22 19.46 -3.69
N GLU A 3 5.52 19.66 -2.41
CA GLU A 3 5.59 18.58 -1.42
C GLU A 3 4.22 17.89 -1.27
N PRO A 4 4.17 16.55 -1.10
CA PRO A 4 2.93 15.84 -0.86
C PRO A 4 2.33 16.27 0.47
N ARG A 5 1.09 16.73 0.44
CA ARG A 5 0.37 17.22 1.63
C ARG A 5 -0.15 16.10 2.53
N PHE A 6 -0.29 14.89 2.01
CA PHE A 6 -0.93 13.80 2.72
C PHE A 6 -0.47 12.43 2.20
N VAL A 7 -0.24 11.49 3.13
CA VAL A 7 0.14 10.11 2.87
C VAL A 7 -0.63 9.21 3.83
N HIS A 8 -1.19 8.11 3.31
CA HIS A 8 -1.83 7.10 4.15
C HIS A 8 -0.77 6.19 4.77
N LEU A 9 -0.63 6.26 6.10
CA LEU A 9 0.32 5.45 6.88
C LEU A 9 -0.32 4.26 7.62
N ARG A 10 -1.65 4.11 7.53
CA ARG A 10 -2.39 2.99 8.12
C ARG A 10 -3.46 2.54 7.15
N VAL A 11 -3.21 1.45 6.44
CA VAL A 11 -4.14 0.84 5.48
C VAL A 11 -4.10 -0.66 5.65
N HIS A 12 -5.26 -1.28 5.70
CA HIS A 12 -5.39 -2.72 5.85
C HIS A 12 -5.77 -3.32 4.48
N SER A 13 -5.00 -4.29 4.03
CA SER A 13 -5.26 -5.07 2.83
C SER A 13 -6.10 -6.30 3.16
N ASP A 14 -6.54 -7.06 2.16
CA ASP A 14 -7.25 -8.34 2.32
C ASP A 14 -6.49 -9.39 3.17
N TYR A 15 -5.20 -9.18 3.42
CA TYR A 15 -4.41 -9.97 4.39
C TYR A 15 -4.71 -9.64 5.85
N SER A 16 -5.33 -8.50 6.12
CA SER A 16 -5.89 -8.16 7.43
C SER A 16 -7.23 -8.87 7.61
N MET A 17 -7.19 -10.14 8.01
CA MET A 17 -8.35 -11.05 8.04
C MET A 17 -9.58 -10.53 8.81
N ILE A 18 -9.39 -9.56 9.69
CA ILE A 18 -10.45 -9.01 10.55
C ILE A 18 -11.26 -7.92 9.82
N ASP A 19 -10.60 -7.08 9.02
CA ASP A 19 -11.18 -5.82 8.52
C ASP A 19 -10.75 -5.40 7.11
N GLY A 20 -9.83 -6.15 6.51
CA GLY A 20 -9.25 -5.89 5.20
C GLY A 20 -10.07 -6.46 4.07
N LEU A 21 -10.44 -5.60 3.10
CA LEU A 21 -11.24 -6.01 1.93
C LEU A 21 -10.48 -5.89 0.61
N ALA A 22 -9.52 -4.97 0.52
CA ALA A 22 -8.88 -4.62 -0.74
C ALA A 22 -7.54 -5.36 -0.92
N LYS A 23 -7.37 -5.99 -2.08
CA LYS A 23 -6.08 -6.59 -2.47
C LYS A 23 -4.98 -5.53 -2.55
N THR A 24 -3.76 -5.94 -2.22
CA THR A 24 -2.57 -5.06 -2.22
C THR A 24 -2.32 -4.36 -3.57
N ALA A 25 -2.46 -5.07 -4.70
CA ALA A 25 -2.22 -4.47 -6.04
C ALA A 25 -3.24 -3.36 -6.42
N PRO A 26 -4.57 -3.57 -6.26
CA PRO A 26 -5.55 -2.49 -6.40
C PRO A 26 -5.30 -1.27 -5.51
N LEU A 27 -4.88 -1.46 -4.26
CA LEU A 27 -4.54 -0.38 -3.34
C LEU A 27 -3.40 0.49 -3.90
N VAL A 28 -2.32 -0.14 -4.37
CA VAL A 28 -1.19 0.56 -4.99
C VAL A 28 -1.61 1.29 -6.26
N LYS A 29 -2.39 0.65 -7.13
CA LYS A 29 -2.90 1.28 -8.35
C LYS A 29 -3.75 2.51 -8.04
N LYS A 30 -4.58 2.46 -6.99
CA LYS A 30 -5.41 3.59 -6.57
C LYS A 30 -4.56 4.73 -5.99
N ALA A 31 -3.56 4.43 -5.18
CA ALA A 31 -2.63 5.44 -4.66
C ALA A 31 -1.86 6.16 -5.78
N ALA A 32 -1.39 5.41 -6.78
CA ALA A 32 -0.75 5.97 -7.97
C ALA A 32 -1.71 6.87 -8.77
N ALA A 33 -2.96 6.44 -8.96
CA ALA A 33 -3.99 7.23 -9.65
C ALA A 33 -4.36 8.53 -8.91
N LEU A 34 -4.20 8.56 -7.59
CA LEU A 34 -4.42 9.75 -6.75
C LEU A 34 -3.17 10.63 -6.64
N GLY A 35 -2.07 10.29 -7.33
CA GLY A 35 -0.81 11.03 -7.25
C GLY A 35 -0.15 10.97 -5.86
N MET A 36 -0.46 9.94 -5.06
CA MET A 36 0.14 9.76 -3.74
C MET A 36 1.53 9.14 -3.91
N PRO A 37 2.63 9.80 -3.50
CA PRO A 37 3.98 9.30 -3.74
C PRO A 37 4.36 8.12 -2.83
N ALA A 38 3.62 7.91 -1.74
CA ALA A 38 3.83 6.83 -0.79
C ALA A 38 2.49 6.29 -0.27
N LEU A 39 2.53 5.03 0.17
CA LEU A 39 1.42 4.32 0.81
C LEU A 39 2.01 3.32 1.81
N ALA A 40 1.47 3.20 3.01
CA ALA A 40 1.81 2.13 3.93
C ALA A 40 0.69 1.09 4.00
N ILE A 41 1.06 -0.19 4.11
CA ILE A 41 0.15 -1.28 4.46
C ILE A 41 0.54 -1.78 5.85
N THR A 42 -0.45 -1.82 6.75
CA THR A 42 -0.31 -2.16 8.17
C THR A 42 -1.36 -3.19 8.52
N ASP A 43 -1.26 -4.39 7.97
CA ASP A 43 -2.22 -5.47 8.21
C ASP A 43 -2.21 -5.91 9.69
N PHE A 44 -3.33 -6.46 10.14
CA PHE A 44 -3.48 -6.91 11.53
C PHE A 44 -2.50 -8.04 11.86
N THR A 45 -1.48 -7.74 12.67
CA THR A 45 -0.49 -8.69 13.21
C THR A 45 0.26 -9.52 12.17
N ASN A 46 0.28 -9.09 10.90
CA ASN A 46 0.91 -9.85 9.83
C ASN A 46 1.54 -8.98 8.74
N LEU A 47 2.41 -9.60 7.93
CA LEU A 47 3.06 -9.01 6.76
C LEU A 47 2.90 -9.91 5.53
N CYS A 48 1.84 -10.73 5.49
CA CYS A 48 1.64 -11.71 4.42
C CYS A 48 1.50 -11.05 3.04
N GLY A 49 0.95 -9.82 3.00
CA GLY A 49 0.82 -9.02 1.79
C GLY A 49 2.10 -8.33 1.31
N LEU A 50 3.18 -8.34 2.09
CA LEU A 50 4.36 -7.49 1.86
C LEU A 50 5.04 -7.75 0.51
N VAL A 51 5.30 -9.01 0.15
CA VAL A 51 5.97 -9.33 -1.12
C VAL A 51 5.14 -8.89 -2.32
N LYS A 52 3.80 -9.03 -2.25
CA LYS A 52 2.90 -8.56 -3.31
C LYS A 52 2.84 -7.05 -3.35
N PHE A 53 2.83 -6.39 -2.20
CA PHE A 53 2.86 -4.94 -2.09
C PHE A 53 4.14 -4.35 -2.71
N LEU A 54 5.32 -4.90 -2.35
CA LEU A 54 6.61 -4.47 -2.89
C LEU A 54 6.73 -4.72 -4.40
N ARG A 55 6.22 -5.84 -4.90
CA ARG A 55 6.20 -6.11 -6.35
C ARG A 55 5.21 -5.23 -7.13
N SER A 56 4.17 -4.74 -6.45
CA SER A 56 3.15 -3.87 -7.06
C SER A 56 3.58 -2.40 -7.04
N GLY A 57 4.29 -1.99 -5.99
CA GLY A 57 5.02 -0.72 -5.95
C GLY A 57 6.30 -0.80 -6.77
N THR A 58 6.86 0.33 -7.13
CA THR A 58 8.19 0.37 -7.77
C THR A 58 9.23 -0.10 -6.76
N TRP A 59 9.57 -1.38 -6.79
CA TRP A 59 10.79 -1.90 -6.18
C TRP A 59 11.97 -1.45 -7.04
N ARG A 60 12.71 -0.43 -6.59
CA ARG A 60 13.98 -0.09 -7.21
C ARG A 60 15.02 -1.13 -6.77
N ARG A 61 15.56 -1.88 -7.75
CA ARG A 61 16.77 -2.68 -7.55
C ARG A 61 17.94 -1.74 -7.78
N ASP A 62 18.39 -1.12 -6.70
CA ASP A 62 19.67 -0.43 -6.64
C ASP A 62 20.74 -1.47 -6.30
#